data_AF-A0A6I6AK49-F1
#
_entry.id   AF-A0A6I6AK49-F1
#
_cell.length_a   1.000
_cell.length_b   1.000
_cell.length_c   1.000
_cell.angle_alpha   90.00
_cell.angle_beta   90.00
_cell.angle_gamma   90.00
#
_symmetry.space_group_name_H-M   'P 1'
#
loop_
_entity.id
_entity.type
_entity.pdbx_description
1 polymer ?
#
loop_
_entity_poly.entity_id
_entity_poly.type
_entity_poly.pdbx_seq_one_letter_code
_entity_poly.pdbx_strand_id
1 'polypeptide(L)'
;MNCVNSVTEVKLPFLNSLLLAFTGWLVLTLIFCRPLTKGTRRFYYFGIPFLILGVLMFVPLGMGVPIILCWIIYLPYQILQFFSTRQERIFKNLLPLSVNTLALLLSLTLIFVTTAWANTTPELIKSLGGISPFYPATVHQQITRLSQRGPEVVTPLSDTLAANFERYEQVSAYPTARMAYCLREIGGPQAEATLQDIIEHRMKFKDSSSAKWEAAICCLYAECAGERAVPVLTDLLNQAERSQNHFQKQVALIALARTRDQAAIETVLNHVPFLQEDLQADLTSRWSAAMISLTLQALAEGQASQDLIQSPVYHRLMLGLRPELKSESGIVWNQKWDGDLDPESLKTHWSAILNRKD
;
A
#
# COMPACT_ATOMS: atom_id res chain seq x y z
N MET A 1 -9.52 -3.75 -16.18
CA MET A 1 -10.43 -2.72 -15.65
C MET A 1 -10.47 -2.69 -14.11
N ASN A 2 -10.45 -3.82 -13.40
CA ASN A 2 -10.46 -3.85 -11.91
C ASN A 2 -9.31 -3.11 -11.22
N CYS A 3 -8.09 -3.07 -11.79
CA CYS A 3 -6.94 -2.39 -11.17
C CYS A 3 -7.04 -0.86 -11.15
N VAL A 4 -7.80 -0.27 -12.08
CA VAL A 4 -8.00 1.20 -12.14
C VAL A 4 -9.11 1.63 -11.18
N ASN A 5 -10.03 0.72 -10.83
CA ASN A 5 -11.08 0.98 -9.85
C ASN A 5 -10.51 1.12 -8.44
N SER A 6 -9.55 0.29 -8.04
CA SER A 6 -9.09 0.31 -6.64
C SER A 6 -8.25 1.55 -6.27
N VAL A 7 -7.45 2.10 -7.19
CA VAL A 7 -6.75 3.37 -6.96
C VAL A 7 -7.74 4.53 -6.83
N THR A 8 -8.81 4.47 -7.60
CA THR A 8 -9.84 5.52 -7.62
C THR A 8 -10.74 5.44 -6.40
N GLU A 9 -11.08 4.25 -5.91
CA GLU A 9 -11.76 4.08 -4.62
C GLU A 9 -10.96 4.68 -3.48
N VAL A 10 -9.63 4.59 -3.53
CA VAL A 10 -8.75 5.15 -2.52
C VAL A 10 -8.60 6.67 -2.63
N LYS A 11 -8.50 7.20 -3.85
CA LYS A 11 -8.32 8.65 -4.08
C LYS A 11 -9.64 9.44 -4.06
N LEU A 12 -10.74 8.80 -4.43
CA LEU A 12 -12.08 9.37 -4.59
C LEU A 12 -13.13 8.38 -4.05
N PRO A 13 -13.17 8.13 -2.73
CA PRO A 13 -14.08 7.14 -2.12
C PRO A 13 -15.56 7.47 -2.32
N PHE A 14 -15.88 8.73 -2.63
CA PHE A 14 -17.23 9.21 -2.89
C PHE A 14 -17.71 9.00 -4.33
N LEU A 15 -16.83 8.65 -5.28
CA LEU A 15 -17.13 8.72 -6.71
C LEU A 15 -18.32 7.84 -7.12
N ASN A 16 -18.35 6.59 -6.65
CA ASN A 16 -19.43 5.66 -6.96
C ASN A 16 -20.76 6.11 -6.36
N SER A 17 -20.74 6.62 -5.12
CA SER A 17 -21.92 7.16 -4.47
C SER A 17 -22.46 8.40 -5.17
N LEU A 18 -21.56 9.28 -5.65
CA LEU A 18 -21.95 10.44 -6.45
C LEU A 18 -22.50 10.07 -7.82
N LEU A 19 -21.96 9.03 -8.48
CA LEU A 19 -22.51 8.52 -9.74
C LEU A 19 -23.94 8.02 -9.57
N LEU A 20 -24.20 7.31 -8.47
CA LEU A 20 -25.53 6.83 -8.14
C LEU A 20 -26.49 7.99 -7.82
N ALA A 21 -26.03 8.97 -7.03
CA ALA A 21 -26.81 10.18 -6.72
C ALA A 21 -27.11 11.02 -7.97
N PHE A 22 -26.14 11.19 -8.87
CA PHE A 22 -26.31 11.87 -10.15
C PHE A 22 -27.36 11.16 -11.03
N THR A 23 -27.27 9.84 -11.14
CA THR A 23 -28.22 9.03 -11.91
C THR A 23 -29.63 9.16 -11.33
N GLY A 24 -29.78 9.08 -10.01
CA GLY A 24 -31.06 9.27 -9.32
C GLY A 24 -31.62 10.68 -9.51
N TRP A 25 -30.80 11.72 -9.40
CA TRP A 25 -31.20 13.11 -9.67
C TRP A 25 -31.69 13.28 -11.11
N LEU A 26 -31.01 12.69 -12.10
CA LEU A 26 -31.39 12.77 -13.51
C LEU A 26 -32.78 12.16 -13.73
N VAL A 27 -33.06 11.00 -13.14
CA VAL A 27 -34.38 10.33 -13.21
C VAL A 27 -35.46 11.16 -12.51
N LEU A 28 -35.21 11.66 -11.30
CA LEU A 28 -36.18 12.48 -10.57
C LEU A 28 -36.49 13.79 -11.31
N THR A 29 -35.47 14.44 -11.86
CA THR A 29 -35.64 15.65 -12.67
C THR A 29 -36.46 15.36 -13.92
N LEU A 30 -36.27 14.21 -14.58
CA LEU A 30 -37.09 13.78 -15.73
C LEU A 30 -38.56 13.57 -15.38
N ILE A 31 -38.86 13.04 -14.19
CA ILE A 31 -40.23 12.79 -13.73
C ILE A 31 -40.93 14.11 -13.37
N PHE A 32 -40.26 14.93 -12.57
CA PHE A 32 -40.88 16.11 -11.95
C PHE A 32 -40.77 17.39 -12.78
N CYS A 33 -39.81 17.50 -13.71
CA CYS A 33 -39.62 18.67 -14.57
C CYS A 33 -40.18 18.49 -16.00
N ARG A 34 -41.11 17.53 -16.21
CA ARG A 34 -41.82 17.30 -17.48
C ARG A 34 -42.44 18.56 -18.14
N PRO A 35 -42.91 19.62 -17.44
CA PRO A 35 -43.58 20.74 -18.10
C PRO A 35 -42.65 21.86 -18.61
N LEU A 36 -41.33 21.65 -18.71
CA LEU A 36 -40.44 22.64 -19.34
C LEU A 36 -40.69 22.71 -20.85
N THR A 37 -41.35 23.80 -21.27
CA THR A 37 -41.69 24.15 -22.65
C THR A 37 -40.46 24.74 -23.38
N LYS A 38 -40.28 24.30 -24.65
CA LYS A 38 -39.22 24.59 -25.65
C LYS A 38 -37.97 23.69 -25.62
N GLY A 39 -37.59 23.22 -26.83
CA GLY A 39 -36.58 22.18 -27.07
C GLY A 39 -35.15 22.50 -26.59
N THR A 40 -34.73 23.76 -26.63
CA THR A 40 -33.40 24.18 -26.13
C THR A 40 -33.28 24.06 -24.61
N ARG A 41 -34.30 24.46 -23.85
CA ARG A 41 -34.32 24.27 -22.39
C ARG A 41 -34.32 22.79 -22.02
N ARG A 42 -35.06 21.94 -22.73
CA ARG A 42 -35.01 20.48 -22.52
C ARG A 42 -33.63 19.90 -22.82
N PHE A 43 -32.92 20.39 -23.83
CA PHE A 43 -31.56 19.95 -24.13
C PHE A 43 -30.55 20.31 -23.03
N TYR A 44 -30.60 21.54 -22.50
CA TYR A 44 -29.74 21.93 -21.36
C TYR A 44 -30.09 21.18 -20.06
N TYR A 45 -31.37 20.92 -19.80
CA TYR A 45 -31.82 20.23 -18.59
C TYR A 45 -31.67 18.71 -18.63
N PHE A 46 -31.76 18.08 -19.81
CA PHE A 46 -31.79 16.63 -19.95
C PHE A 46 -30.76 16.09 -20.94
N GLY A 47 -30.55 16.76 -22.08
CA GLY A 47 -29.59 16.33 -23.11
C GLY A 47 -28.14 16.36 -22.61
N ILE A 48 -27.73 17.43 -21.92
CA ILE A 48 -26.38 17.55 -21.35
C ILE A 48 -26.15 16.50 -20.26
N PRO A 49 -27.03 16.33 -19.24
CA PRO A 49 -26.88 15.26 -18.25
C PRO A 49 -26.90 13.84 -18.82
N PHE A 50 -27.68 13.58 -19.88
CA PHE A 50 -27.75 12.26 -20.51
C PHE A 50 -26.50 11.95 -21.36
N LEU A 51 -25.97 12.95 -22.09
CA LEU A 51 -24.67 12.83 -22.77
C LEU A 51 -23.54 12.62 -21.76
N ILE A 52 -23.58 13.32 -20.63
CA ILE A 52 -22.69 13.15 -19.49
C ILE A 52 -22.75 11.71 -18.95
N LEU A 53 -23.96 11.16 -18.75
CA LEU A 53 -24.16 9.79 -18.28
C LEU A 53 -23.61 8.76 -19.29
N GLY A 54 -23.82 9.01 -20.59
CA GLY A 54 -23.25 8.19 -21.67
C GLY A 54 -21.72 8.21 -21.69
N VAL A 55 -21.10 9.39 -21.56
CA VAL A 55 -19.63 9.54 -21.47
C VAL A 55 -19.07 8.87 -20.21
N LEU A 56 -19.78 8.99 -19.09
CA LEU A 56 -19.46 8.32 -17.82
C LEU A 56 -19.48 6.79 -17.92
N MET A 57 -20.38 6.24 -18.74
CA MET A 57 -20.44 4.80 -19.01
C MET A 57 -19.32 4.30 -19.93
N PHE A 58 -18.80 5.14 -20.83
CA PHE A 58 -17.73 4.77 -21.78
C PHE A 58 -16.31 5.03 -21.27
N VAL A 59 -16.07 6.08 -20.47
CA VAL A 59 -14.74 6.43 -19.93
C VAL A 59 -14.88 6.89 -18.47
N PRO A 60 -14.91 5.95 -17.50
CA PRO A 60 -15.29 6.27 -16.11
C PRO A 60 -14.33 7.22 -15.37
N LEU A 61 -13.06 7.30 -15.80
CA LEU A 61 -11.98 7.74 -14.91
C LEU A 61 -11.30 9.07 -15.28
N GLY A 62 -11.12 9.37 -16.56
CA GLY A 62 -10.46 10.62 -16.98
C GLY A 62 -11.41 11.83 -17.01
N MET A 63 -12.66 11.60 -17.40
CA MET A 63 -13.65 12.65 -17.65
C MET A 63 -14.78 12.66 -16.62
N GLY A 64 -15.02 11.55 -15.90
CA GLY A 64 -16.13 11.44 -14.95
C GLY A 64 -16.02 12.37 -13.75
N VAL A 65 -14.81 12.55 -13.22
CA VAL A 65 -14.54 13.44 -12.08
C VAL A 65 -14.78 14.92 -12.47
N PRO A 66 -14.19 15.45 -13.56
CA PRO A 66 -14.53 16.79 -14.05
C PRO A 66 -16.02 16.99 -14.26
N ILE A 67 -16.70 16.00 -14.83
CA ILE A 67 -18.12 16.09 -15.17
C ILE A 67 -19.01 16.14 -13.91
N ILE A 68 -18.73 15.30 -12.90
CA ILE A 68 -19.46 15.33 -11.62
C ILE A 68 -19.18 16.65 -10.87
N LEU A 69 -17.94 17.14 -10.90
CA LEU A 69 -17.60 18.45 -10.33
C LEU A 69 -18.33 19.59 -11.05
N CYS A 70 -18.39 19.56 -12.39
CA CYS A 70 -19.17 20.52 -13.17
C CYS A 70 -20.67 20.43 -12.83
N TRP A 71 -21.21 19.24 -12.59
CA TRP A 71 -22.61 19.08 -12.14
C TRP A 71 -22.85 19.68 -10.75
N ILE A 72 -21.95 19.44 -9.79
CA ILE A 72 -22.03 20.03 -8.45
C ILE A 72 -21.95 21.56 -8.53
N ILE A 73 -21.15 22.13 -9.43
CA ILE A 73 -21.05 23.59 -9.66
C ILE A 73 -22.29 24.14 -10.39
N TYR A 74 -22.89 23.32 -11.25
CA TYR A 74 -24.08 23.67 -12.02
C TYR A 74 -25.36 23.75 -11.15
N LEU A 75 -25.46 22.93 -10.09
CA LEU A 75 -26.59 22.97 -9.15
C LEU A 75 -26.77 24.35 -8.46
N PRO A 76 -25.73 24.98 -7.88
CA PRO A 76 -25.76 26.36 -7.40
C PRO A 76 -26.23 27.35 -8.45
N TYR A 77 -25.78 27.23 -9.70
CA TYR A 77 -26.22 28.12 -10.79
C TYR A 77 -27.74 28.00 -11.03
N GLN A 78 -28.29 26.79 -11.04
CA GLN A 78 -29.75 26.59 -11.16
C GLN A 78 -30.51 27.15 -9.96
N ILE A 79 -29.98 26.99 -8.74
CA ILE A 79 -30.56 27.56 -7.53
C ILE A 79 -30.52 29.09 -7.59
N LEU A 80 -29.44 29.69 -8.07
CA LEU A 80 -29.29 31.14 -8.18
C LEU A 80 -30.25 31.77 -9.20
N GLN A 81 -30.48 31.09 -10.34
CA GLN A 81 -31.48 31.53 -11.33
C GLN A 81 -32.92 31.59 -10.75
N PHE A 82 -33.24 30.77 -9.76
CA PHE A 82 -34.53 30.84 -9.08
C PHE A 82 -34.67 32.17 -8.32
N PHE A 83 -33.66 32.54 -7.53
CA PHE A 83 -33.65 33.79 -6.75
C PHE A 83 -33.66 35.06 -7.62
N SER A 84 -33.30 34.97 -8.90
CA SER A 84 -33.29 36.10 -9.82
C SER A 84 -34.61 36.34 -10.57
N THR A 85 -35.69 35.58 -10.30
CA THR A 85 -36.96 35.67 -11.08
C THR A 85 -38.15 36.20 -10.29
N ARG A 86 -39.01 37.01 -10.94
CA ARG A 86 -40.21 37.67 -10.35
C ARG A 86 -41.25 36.66 -9.80
N GLN A 87 -41.96 37.11 -8.75
CA GLN A 87 -42.84 36.36 -7.83
C GLN A 87 -43.83 35.33 -8.42
N GLU A 88 -44.41 35.56 -9.61
CA GLU A 88 -45.41 34.64 -10.19
C GLU A 88 -44.85 33.30 -10.68
N ARG A 89 -43.52 33.17 -10.84
CA ARG A 89 -42.86 31.89 -11.21
C ARG A 89 -42.42 31.05 -10.01
N ILE A 90 -42.53 31.58 -8.79
CA ILE A 90 -42.00 30.96 -7.57
C ILE A 90 -42.66 29.60 -7.30
N PHE A 91 -44.00 29.51 -7.38
CA PHE A 91 -44.71 28.25 -7.12
C PHE A 91 -44.47 27.16 -8.17
N LYS A 92 -44.35 27.53 -9.46
CA LYS A 92 -44.10 26.56 -10.55
C LYS A 92 -42.66 26.03 -10.55
N ASN A 93 -41.72 26.78 -9.98
CA ASN A 93 -40.30 26.41 -9.91
C ASN A 93 -39.88 25.88 -8.53
N LEU A 94 -40.80 25.76 -7.57
CA LEU A 94 -40.52 25.30 -6.21
C LEU A 94 -40.13 23.81 -6.15
N LEU A 95 -40.77 22.99 -7.01
CA LEU A 95 -40.49 21.56 -7.14
C LEU A 95 -39.12 21.27 -7.80
N PRO A 96 -38.76 21.93 -8.93
CA PRO A 96 -37.38 21.87 -9.44
C PRO A 96 -36.33 22.39 -8.46
N LEU A 97 -36.63 23.48 -7.73
CA LEU A 97 -35.72 24.02 -6.71
C LEU A 97 -35.46 23.01 -5.59
N SER A 98 -36.52 22.38 -5.06
CA SER A 98 -36.38 21.41 -3.98
C SER A 98 -35.58 20.18 -4.43
N VAL A 99 -35.82 19.67 -5.64
CA VAL A 99 -35.05 18.55 -6.22
C VAL A 99 -33.56 18.89 -6.36
N ASN A 100 -33.23 20.07 -6.87
CA ASN A 100 -31.83 20.50 -7.03
C ASN A 100 -31.14 20.77 -5.69
N THR A 101 -31.85 21.37 -4.73
CA THR A 101 -31.31 21.64 -3.39
C THR A 101 -31.06 20.34 -2.63
N LEU A 102 -32.00 19.39 -2.70
CA LEU A 102 -31.85 18.06 -2.11
C LEU A 102 -30.69 17.30 -2.74
N ALA A 103 -30.54 17.35 -4.07
CA ALA A 103 -29.42 16.69 -4.75
C ALA A 103 -28.06 17.29 -4.37
N LEU A 104 -27.98 18.62 -4.22
CA LEU A 104 -26.76 19.27 -3.76
C LEU A 104 -26.41 18.87 -2.32
N LEU A 105 -27.38 18.92 -1.40
CA LEU A 105 -27.20 18.51 0.00
C LEU A 105 -26.85 17.03 0.14
N LEU A 106 -27.50 16.15 -0.62
CA LEU A 106 -27.19 14.73 -0.66
C LEU A 106 -25.76 14.51 -1.17
N SER A 107 -25.34 15.22 -2.22
CA SER A 107 -23.99 15.10 -2.77
C SER A 107 -22.93 15.53 -1.77
N LEU A 108 -23.11 16.66 -1.10
CA LEU A 108 -22.19 17.13 -0.05
C LEU A 108 -22.14 16.15 1.13
N THR A 109 -23.29 15.66 1.58
CA THR A 109 -23.38 14.65 2.65
C THR A 109 -22.66 13.36 2.24
N LEU A 110 -22.87 12.86 1.01
CA LEU A 110 -22.22 11.66 0.52
C LEU A 110 -20.71 11.84 0.42
N ILE A 111 -20.23 12.99 -0.09
CA ILE A 111 -18.79 13.31 -0.12
C ILE A 111 -18.23 13.26 1.31
N PHE A 112 -18.87 13.93 2.26
CA PHE A 112 -18.40 13.98 3.63
C PHE A 112 -18.40 12.59 4.29
N VAL A 113 -19.52 11.88 4.27
CA VAL A 113 -19.68 10.58 4.94
C VAL A 113 -18.76 9.52 4.35
N THR A 114 -18.68 9.40 3.02
CA THR A 114 -17.81 8.40 2.39
C THR A 114 -16.33 8.73 2.56
N THR A 115 -15.95 10.02 2.56
CA THR A 115 -14.57 10.43 2.86
C THR A 115 -14.22 10.17 4.33
N ALA A 116 -15.13 10.48 5.26
CA ALA A 116 -14.95 10.18 6.68
C ALA A 116 -14.83 8.66 6.93
N TRP A 117 -15.69 7.87 6.29
CA TRP A 117 -15.68 6.41 6.40
C TRP A 117 -14.41 5.78 5.83
N ALA A 118 -13.98 6.22 4.63
CA ALA A 118 -12.72 5.78 4.02
C ALA A 118 -11.48 6.18 4.84
N ASN A 119 -11.62 7.19 5.71
CA ASN A 119 -10.58 7.61 6.65
C ASN A 119 -10.71 6.93 8.02
N THR A 120 -11.57 5.93 8.21
CA THR A 120 -11.56 5.12 9.44
C THR A 120 -10.41 4.12 9.41
N THR A 121 -9.90 3.72 10.58
CA THR A 121 -8.78 2.74 10.66
C THR A 121 -9.10 1.43 9.92
N PRO A 122 -10.29 0.82 10.09
CA PRO A 122 -10.61 -0.42 9.40
C PRO A 122 -10.59 -0.29 7.87
N GLU A 123 -11.15 0.79 7.32
CA GLU A 123 -11.16 0.99 5.86
C GLU A 123 -9.76 1.33 5.32
N LEU A 124 -8.92 2.05 6.08
CA LEU A 124 -7.52 2.26 5.70
C LEU A 124 -6.75 0.93 5.63
N ILE A 125 -6.90 0.05 6.63
CA ILE A 125 -6.27 -1.28 6.64
C ILE A 125 -6.74 -2.10 5.44
N LYS A 126 -8.05 -2.14 5.20
CA LYS A 126 -8.65 -2.84 4.06
C LYS A 126 -8.16 -2.31 2.72
N SER A 127 -7.98 -0.99 2.59
CA SER A 127 -7.48 -0.36 1.37
C SER A 127 -6.07 -0.82 0.98
N LEU A 128 -5.22 -1.18 1.96
CA LEU A 128 -3.88 -1.70 1.71
C LEU A 128 -3.90 -2.99 0.88
N GLY A 129 -4.95 -3.81 0.97
CA GLY A 129 -5.10 -5.01 0.15
C GLY A 129 -5.68 -4.74 -1.24
N GLY A 130 -6.46 -3.67 -1.40
CA GLY A 130 -7.14 -3.33 -2.66
C GLY A 130 -6.24 -2.66 -3.70
N ILE A 131 -5.18 -1.98 -3.28
CA ILE A 131 -4.34 -1.18 -4.20
C ILE A 131 -3.40 -2.10 -4.99
N SER A 132 -3.42 -1.99 -6.31
CA SER A 132 -2.48 -2.73 -7.15
C SER A 132 -1.03 -2.29 -6.88
N PRO A 133 -0.06 -3.23 -6.80
CA PRO A 133 1.35 -2.89 -6.55
C PRO A 133 1.99 -2.03 -7.64
N PHE A 134 1.39 -1.94 -8.83
CA PHE A 134 1.83 -1.06 -9.91
C PHE A 134 1.56 0.44 -9.63
N TYR A 135 0.91 0.78 -8.51
CA TYR A 135 0.70 2.15 -8.04
C TYR A 135 1.44 2.42 -6.71
N PRO A 136 2.78 2.30 -6.68
CA PRO A 136 3.56 2.36 -5.45
C PRO A 136 3.44 3.69 -4.72
N ALA A 137 3.19 4.81 -5.43
CA ALA A 137 2.94 6.10 -4.79
C ALA A 137 1.65 6.11 -3.96
N THR A 138 0.59 5.43 -4.44
CA THR A 138 -0.69 5.32 -3.72
C THR A 138 -0.59 4.35 -2.55
N VAL A 139 0.15 3.24 -2.72
CA VAL A 139 0.47 2.33 -1.61
C VAL A 139 1.22 3.06 -0.51
N HIS A 140 2.32 3.75 -0.87
CA HIS A 140 3.13 4.48 0.09
C HIS A 140 2.32 5.55 0.84
N GLN A 141 1.49 6.33 0.14
CA GLN A 141 0.60 7.31 0.78
C GLN A 141 -0.31 6.66 1.83
N GLN A 142 -0.89 5.49 1.55
CA GLN A 142 -1.77 4.81 2.51
C GLN A 142 -1.01 4.23 3.69
N ILE A 143 0.17 3.65 3.45
CA ILE A 143 1.08 3.19 4.51
C ILE A 143 1.42 4.35 5.44
N THR A 144 1.89 5.48 4.91
CA THR A 144 2.22 6.68 5.69
C THR A 144 1.04 7.15 6.52
N ARG A 145 -0.16 7.22 5.93
CA ARG A 145 -1.37 7.67 6.64
C ARG A 145 -1.77 6.73 7.77
N LEU A 146 -1.59 5.43 7.59
CA LEU A 146 -1.89 4.45 8.64
C LEU A 146 -0.82 4.50 9.74
N SER A 147 0.45 4.50 9.39
CA SER A 147 1.57 4.55 10.34
C SER A 147 1.58 5.84 11.17
N GLN A 148 1.19 6.99 10.60
CA GLN A 148 1.05 8.26 11.31
C GLN A 148 -0.01 8.25 12.43
N ARG A 149 -0.91 7.26 12.46
CA ARG A 149 -1.87 7.09 13.57
C ARG A 149 -1.22 6.49 14.82
N GLY A 150 -0.01 5.96 14.70
CA GLY A 150 0.77 5.49 15.84
C GLY A 150 0.21 4.22 16.50
N PRO A 151 0.40 4.05 17.82
CA PRO A 151 0.12 2.79 18.51
C PRO A 151 -1.34 2.32 18.46
N GLU A 152 -2.31 3.23 18.33
CA GLU A 152 -3.74 2.90 18.34
C GLU A 152 -4.17 1.96 17.21
N VAL A 153 -3.40 1.94 16.11
CA VAL A 153 -3.70 1.09 14.95
C VAL A 153 -2.98 -0.26 15.00
N VAL A 154 -2.08 -0.50 15.95
CA VAL A 154 -1.34 -1.78 16.05
C VAL A 154 -2.29 -2.94 16.27
N THR A 155 -3.15 -2.88 17.29
CA THR A 155 -4.13 -3.94 17.58
C THR A 155 -5.03 -4.29 16.37
N PRO A 156 -5.77 -3.34 15.76
CA PRO A 156 -6.63 -3.70 14.63
C PRO A 156 -5.84 -4.18 13.40
N LEU A 157 -4.59 -3.75 13.24
CA LEU A 157 -3.70 -4.21 12.17
C LEU A 157 -3.22 -5.65 12.42
N SER A 158 -2.80 -5.96 13.65
CA SER A 158 -2.42 -7.31 14.09
C SER A 158 -3.60 -8.28 13.97
N ASP A 159 -4.80 -7.88 14.40
CA ASP A 159 -6.01 -8.71 14.31
C ASP A 159 -6.37 -9.01 12.85
N THR A 160 -6.28 -8.01 11.98
CA THR A 160 -6.54 -8.19 10.54
C THR A 160 -5.50 -9.10 9.89
N LEU A 161 -4.24 -8.95 10.28
CA LEU A 161 -3.13 -9.76 9.79
C LEU A 161 -3.28 -11.22 10.25
N ALA A 162 -3.60 -11.47 11.52
CA ALA A 162 -3.89 -12.79 12.05
C ALA A 162 -5.07 -13.45 11.33
N ALA A 163 -6.18 -12.71 11.13
CA ALA A 163 -7.35 -13.20 10.41
C ALA A 163 -7.04 -13.62 8.97
N ASN A 164 -6.06 -12.99 8.30
CA ASN A 164 -5.65 -13.40 6.96
C ASN A 164 -4.97 -14.78 6.94
N PHE A 165 -4.26 -15.16 8.00
CA PHE A 165 -3.64 -16.49 8.12
C PHE A 165 -4.65 -17.58 8.44
N GLU A 166 -5.75 -17.25 9.11
CA GLU A 166 -6.79 -18.22 9.48
C GLU A 166 -7.82 -18.45 8.38
N ARG A 167 -8.17 -17.40 7.63
CA ARG A 167 -9.26 -17.45 6.64
C ARG A 167 -8.85 -18.02 5.29
N TYR A 168 -7.57 -17.92 4.92
CA TYR A 168 -7.12 -18.25 3.58
C TYR A 168 -6.06 -19.34 3.60
N GLU A 169 -6.28 -20.39 2.80
CA GLU A 169 -5.29 -21.46 2.59
C GLU A 169 -4.04 -20.93 1.88
N GLN A 170 -4.19 -19.90 1.03
CA GLN A 170 -3.11 -19.17 0.39
C GLN A 170 -3.09 -17.71 0.86
N VAL A 171 -2.00 -17.33 1.52
CA VAL A 171 -1.79 -15.96 2.02
C VAL A 171 -1.41 -15.04 0.87
N SER A 172 -2.19 -13.97 0.67
CA SER A 172 -1.87 -12.96 -0.34
C SER A 172 -0.67 -12.12 0.08
N ALA A 173 0.38 -12.12 -0.75
CA ALA A 173 1.65 -11.51 -0.36
C ALA A 173 1.59 -9.98 -0.14
N TYR A 174 0.80 -9.28 -0.95
CA TYR A 174 0.72 -7.82 -0.92
C TYR A 174 0.10 -7.25 0.37
N PRO A 175 -1.13 -7.62 0.76
CA PRO A 175 -1.73 -7.10 2.00
C PRO A 175 -0.90 -7.47 3.22
N THR A 176 -0.42 -8.72 3.29
CA THR A 176 0.38 -9.23 4.41
C THR A 176 1.65 -8.42 4.62
N ALA A 177 2.46 -8.23 3.57
CA ALA A 177 3.70 -7.48 3.71
C ALA A 177 3.47 -5.98 3.95
N ARG A 178 2.41 -5.38 3.41
CA ARG A 178 2.08 -3.96 3.66
C ARG A 178 1.63 -3.72 5.09
N MET A 179 0.84 -4.62 5.66
CA MET A 179 0.44 -4.53 7.08
C MET A 179 1.65 -4.74 7.99
N ALA A 180 2.51 -5.72 7.70
CA ALA A 180 3.76 -5.90 8.41
C ALA A 180 4.68 -4.67 8.32
N TYR A 181 4.71 -4.01 7.16
CA TYR A 181 5.47 -2.77 6.98
C TYR A 181 4.93 -1.66 7.86
N CYS A 182 3.60 -1.49 7.93
CA CYS A 182 2.98 -0.54 8.85
C CYS A 182 3.31 -0.84 10.31
N LEU A 183 3.29 -2.12 10.73
CA LEU A 183 3.71 -2.52 12.08
C LEU A 183 5.15 -2.12 12.38
N ARG A 184 6.09 -2.36 11.44
CA ARG A 184 7.49 -1.93 11.56
C ARG A 184 7.64 -0.42 11.65
N GLU A 185 6.90 0.35 10.85
CA GLU A 185 6.94 1.82 10.87
C GLU A 185 6.39 2.41 12.18
N ILE A 186 5.34 1.80 12.74
CA ILE A 186 4.78 2.23 14.03
C ILE A 186 5.73 1.84 15.17
N GLY A 187 6.30 0.63 15.08
CA GLY A 187 7.18 0.05 16.07
C GLY A 187 6.49 -0.27 17.40
N GLY A 188 7.31 -0.51 18.42
CA GLY A 188 6.89 -0.81 19.77
C GLY A 188 6.68 -2.30 20.07
N PRO A 189 6.56 -2.67 21.36
CA PRO A 189 6.61 -4.07 21.79
C PRO A 189 5.51 -4.95 21.19
N GLN A 190 4.31 -4.42 21.00
CA GLN A 190 3.18 -5.17 20.45
C GLN A 190 3.36 -5.44 18.94
N ALA A 191 3.89 -4.48 18.19
CA ALA A 191 4.19 -4.65 16.77
C ALA A 191 5.29 -5.70 16.58
N GLU A 192 6.36 -5.60 17.37
CA GLU A 192 7.43 -6.58 17.42
C GLU A 192 6.92 -7.99 17.75
N ALA A 193 6.14 -8.14 18.82
CA ALA A 193 5.57 -9.42 19.23
C ALA A 193 4.65 -10.02 18.17
N THR A 194 3.87 -9.19 17.46
CA THR A 194 3.02 -9.65 16.34
C THR A 194 3.88 -10.22 15.21
N LEU A 195 4.95 -9.50 14.82
CA LEU A 195 5.84 -9.95 13.75
C LEU A 195 6.61 -11.22 14.14
N GLN A 196 7.03 -11.32 15.40
CA GLN A 196 7.66 -12.51 15.96
C GLN A 196 6.72 -13.73 15.91
N ASP A 197 5.47 -13.59 16.40
CA ASP A 197 4.48 -14.68 16.40
C ASP A 197 4.25 -15.25 15.00
N ILE A 198 4.22 -14.40 13.98
CA ILE A 198 4.04 -14.84 12.60
C ILE A 198 5.21 -15.71 12.14
N ILE A 199 6.44 -15.32 12.44
CA ILE A 199 7.64 -16.08 12.07
C ILE A 199 7.66 -17.43 12.78
N GLU A 200 7.40 -17.45 14.09
CA GLU A 200 7.51 -18.65 14.92
C GLU A 200 6.36 -19.65 14.66
N HIS A 201 5.14 -19.18 14.41
CA HIS A 201 3.95 -20.04 14.45
C HIS A 201 3.16 -20.11 13.14
N ARG A 202 3.36 -19.18 12.19
CA ARG A 202 2.48 -19.06 11.02
C ARG A 202 3.18 -19.30 9.67
N MET A 203 4.49 -19.10 9.58
CA MET A 203 5.26 -19.34 8.35
C MET A 203 5.49 -20.83 8.09
N LYS A 204 5.59 -21.23 6.82
CA LYS A 204 5.78 -22.64 6.43
C LYS A 204 6.86 -22.87 5.38
N PHE A 205 7.30 -21.83 4.66
CA PHE A 205 8.37 -21.88 3.66
C PHE A 205 8.20 -23.04 2.65
N LYS A 206 6.95 -23.27 2.20
CA LYS A 206 6.58 -24.44 1.38
C LYS A 206 6.94 -24.31 -0.09
N ASP A 207 6.79 -23.11 -0.68
CA ASP A 207 7.05 -22.89 -2.10
C ASP A 207 7.51 -21.46 -2.40
N SER A 208 8.05 -21.24 -3.60
CA SER A 208 8.53 -19.94 -4.06
C SER A 208 7.41 -18.90 -4.28
N SER A 209 6.14 -19.30 -4.17
CA SER A 209 4.99 -18.40 -4.30
C SER A 209 4.61 -17.75 -2.97
N SER A 210 4.71 -18.47 -1.84
CA SER A 210 4.58 -17.94 -0.47
C SER A 210 5.78 -17.10 -0.05
N ALA A 211 6.93 -17.43 -0.62
CA ALA A 211 8.24 -16.89 -0.33
C ALA A 211 8.34 -15.36 -0.20
N LYS A 212 7.58 -14.59 -0.99
CA LYS A 212 7.72 -13.12 -1.00
C LYS A 212 7.27 -12.45 0.28
N TRP A 213 6.18 -12.91 0.89
CA TRP A 213 5.68 -12.29 2.12
C TRP A 213 6.42 -12.81 3.34
N GLU A 214 6.82 -14.08 3.33
CA GLU A 214 7.65 -14.69 4.37
C GLU A 214 9.00 -13.93 4.44
N ALA A 215 9.65 -13.73 3.29
CA ALA A 215 10.87 -12.92 3.20
C ALA A 215 10.67 -11.48 3.70
N ALA A 216 9.56 -10.84 3.31
CA ALA A 216 9.26 -9.48 3.73
C ALA A 216 9.07 -9.38 5.25
N ILE A 217 8.31 -10.29 5.86
CA ILE A 217 8.07 -10.26 7.32
C ILE A 217 9.35 -10.52 8.09
N CYS A 218 10.19 -11.48 7.67
CA CYS A 218 11.49 -11.71 8.33
C CYS A 218 12.37 -10.45 8.31
N CYS A 219 12.46 -9.78 7.16
CA CYS A 219 13.23 -8.53 7.03
C CYS A 219 12.63 -7.39 7.88
N LEU A 220 11.30 -7.25 7.89
CA LEU A 220 10.61 -6.19 8.65
C LEU A 220 10.69 -6.41 10.16
N TYR A 221 10.64 -7.67 10.61
CA TYR A 221 10.89 -8.03 12.00
C TYR A 221 12.32 -7.70 12.41
N ALA A 222 13.32 -8.09 11.60
CA ALA A 222 14.73 -7.76 11.85
C ALA A 222 14.96 -6.26 12.01
N GLU A 223 14.34 -5.45 11.14
CA GLU A 223 14.42 -3.99 11.21
C GLU A 223 13.70 -3.40 12.44
N CYS A 224 12.57 -4.00 12.85
CA CYS A 224 11.77 -3.55 13.98
C CYS A 224 12.44 -3.86 15.33
N ALA A 225 12.96 -5.08 15.48
CA ALA A 225 13.51 -5.59 16.73
C ALA A 225 15.03 -5.42 16.86
N GLY A 226 15.74 -5.22 15.75
CA GLY A 226 17.21 -5.11 15.73
C GLY A 226 17.87 -6.36 16.32
N GLU A 227 18.78 -6.16 17.27
CA GLU A 227 19.49 -7.24 17.99
C GLU A 227 18.53 -8.24 18.65
N ARG A 228 17.34 -7.81 19.10
CA ARG A 228 16.35 -8.71 19.71
C ARG A 228 15.80 -9.77 18.74
N ALA A 229 15.87 -9.53 17.43
CA ALA A 229 15.45 -10.52 16.44
C ALA A 229 16.46 -11.68 16.25
N VAL A 230 17.71 -11.51 16.70
CA VAL A 230 18.79 -12.45 16.39
C VAL A 230 18.49 -13.88 16.84
N PRO A 231 17.99 -14.15 18.06
CA PRO A 231 17.69 -15.51 18.48
C PRO A 231 16.65 -16.20 17.59
N VAL A 232 15.57 -15.49 17.24
CA VAL A 232 14.47 -16.02 16.42
C VAL A 232 14.95 -16.31 14.99
N LEU A 233 15.69 -15.37 14.39
CA LEU A 233 16.21 -15.53 13.02
C LEU A 233 17.34 -16.56 12.93
N THR A 234 18.13 -16.72 13.99
CA THR A 234 19.15 -17.78 14.09
C THR A 234 18.50 -19.15 14.23
N ASP A 235 17.43 -19.28 15.03
CA ASP A 235 16.69 -20.53 15.10
C ASP A 235 16.05 -20.86 13.73
N LEU A 236 15.50 -19.85 13.04
CA LEU A 236 14.99 -20.01 11.67
C LEU A 236 16.07 -20.51 10.69
N LEU A 237 17.30 -19.97 10.77
CA LEU A 237 18.46 -20.43 10.00
C LEU A 237 18.79 -21.89 10.33
N ASN A 238 18.92 -22.23 11.62
CA ASN A 238 19.23 -23.58 12.06
C ASN A 238 18.17 -24.61 11.62
N GLN A 239 16.90 -24.25 11.69
CA GLN A 239 15.80 -25.08 11.19
C GLN A 239 15.91 -25.29 9.68
N ALA A 240 16.25 -24.25 8.92
CA ALA A 240 16.46 -24.34 7.49
C ALA A 240 17.61 -25.30 7.13
N GLU A 241 18.71 -25.26 7.88
CA GLU A 241 19.83 -26.17 7.67
C GLU A 241 19.49 -27.62 7.99
N ARG A 242 18.78 -27.87 9.11
CA ARG A 242 18.32 -29.22 9.48
C ARG A 242 17.36 -29.80 8.45
N SER A 243 16.47 -28.99 7.92
CA SER A 243 15.46 -29.40 6.93
C SER A 243 15.96 -29.32 5.49
N GLN A 244 17.20 -28.83 5.28
CA GLN A 244 17.77 -28.53 3.96
C GLN A 244 16.86 -27.60 3.12
N ASN A 245 16.11 -26.72 3.78
CA ASN A 245 15.25 -25.76 3.10
C ASN A 245 16.09 -24.57 2.63
N HIS A 246 16.51 -24.64 1.36
CA HIS A 246 17.31 -23.62 0.70
C HIS A 246 16.70 -22.21 0.80
N PHE A 247 15.38 -22.11 0.58
CA PHE A 247 14.68 -20.83 0.55
C PHE A 247 14.60 -20.20 1.95
N GLN A 248 14.27 -21.00 2.96
CA GLN A 248 14.24 -20.54 4.35
C GLN A 248 15.63 -20.09 4.82
N LYS A 249 16.69 -20.82 4.43
CA LYS A 249 18.09 -20.46 4.74
C LYS A 249 18.43 -19.09 4.15
N GLN A 250 18.12 -18.89 2.87
CA GLN A 250 18.32 -17.63 2.18
C GLN A 250 17.61 -16.45 2.88
N VAL A 251 16.33 -16.61 3.21
CA VAL A 251 15.54 -15.57 3.89
C VAL A 251 16.11 -15.24 5.27
N ALA A 252 16.47 -16.27 6.06
CA ALA A 252 17.04 -16.08 7.38
C ALA A 252 18.35 -15.27 7.32
N LEU A 253 19.24 -15.59 6.38
CA LEU A 253 20.51 -14.86 6.19
C LEU A 253 20.27 -13.39 5.78
N ILE A 254 19.36 -13.16 4.82
CA ILE A 254 19.01 -11.81 4.38
C ILE A 254 18.42 -10.99 5.53
N ALA A 255 17.56 -11.58 6.36
CA ALA A 255 16.98 -10.92 7.53
C ALA A 255 18.01 -10.67 8.64
N LEU A 256 18.91 -11.63 8.92
CA LEU A 256 19.98 -11.48 9.91
C LEU A 256 20.89 -10.29 9.61
N ALA A 257 21.21 -10.02 8.34
CA ALA A 257 22.00 -8.85 7.96
C ALA A 257 21.34 -7.50 8.36
N ARG A 258 20.02 -7.50 8.58
CA ARG A 258 19.22 -6.30 8.84
C ARG A 258 19.00 -6.03 10.34
N THR A 259 19.41 -6.94 11.21
CA THR A 259 19.32 -6.76 12.68
C THR A 259 20.30 -5.70 13.17
N ARG A 260 21.37 -5.44 12.41
CA ARG A 260 22.51 -4.58 12.77
C ARG A 260 23.29 -5.11 14.00
N ASP A 261 23.11 -6.38 14.33
CA ASP A 261 23.89 -7.08 15.34
C ASP A 261 25.20 -7.59 14.76
N GLN A 262 26.30 -7.44 15.48
CA GLN A 262 27.62 -7.85 15.00
C GLN A 262 27.69 -9.37 14.76
N ALA A 263 27.20 -10.19 15.70
CA ALA A 263 27.27 -11.64 15.58
C ALA A 263 26.39 -12.17 14.43
N ALA A 264 25.23 -11.54 14.21
CA ALA A 264 24.37 -11.82 13.07
C ALA A 264 25.05 -11.49 11.73
N ILE A 265 25.72 -10.33 11.62
CA ILE A 265 26.47 -9.97 10.42
C ILE A 265 27.62 -10.94 10.18
N GLU A 266 28.40 -11.28 11.21
CA GLU A 266 29.46 -12.28 11.09
C GLU A 266 28.93 -13.64 10.62
N THR A 267 27.75 -14.05 11.11
CA THR A 267 27.06 -15.25 10.65
C THR A 267 26.71 -15.17 9.16
N VAL A 268 26.22 -14.02 8.68
CA VAL A 268 25.91 -13.82 7.26
C VAL A 268 27.18 -13.81 6.42
N LEU A 269 28.25 -13.16 6.86
CA LEU A 269 29.54 -13.11 6.17
C LEU A 269 30.15 -14.51 6.01
N ASN A 270 30.01 -15.38 7.01
CA ASN A 270 30.40 -16.80 6.91
C ASN A 270 29.59 -17.60 5.88
N HIS A 271 28.42 -17.08 5.47
CA HIS A 271 27.52 -17.69 4.50
C HIS A 271 27.48 -16.98 3.14
N VAL A 272 28.40 -16.03 2.90
CA VAL A 272 28.52 -15.36 1.59
C VAL A 272 28.69 -16.34 0.43
N PRO A 273 29.51 -17.42 0.52
CA PRO A 273 29.63 -18.38 -0.57
C PRO A 273 28.30 -19.00 -0.97
N PHE A 274 27.46 -19.37 0.00
CA PHE A 274 26.11 -19.89 -0.26
C PHE A 274 25.23 -18.87 -1.00
N LEU A 275 25.27 -17.59 -0.59
CA LEU A 275 24.50 -16.52 -1.25
C LEU A 275 25.01 -16.23 -2.67
N GLN A 276 26.32 -16.29 -2.91
CA GLN A 276 26.92 -16.10 -4.23
C GLN A 276 26.64 -17.29 -5.16
N GLU A 277 26.69 -18.52 -4.66
CA GLU A 277 26.27 -19.72 -5.41
C GLU A 277 24.81 -19.61 -5.85
N ASP A 278 23.92 -19.16 -4.95
CA ASP A 278 22.50 -18.97 -5.26
C ASP A 278 22.27 -17.87 -6.32
N LEU A 279 23.08 -16.81 -6.34
CA LEU A 279 23.04 -15.79 -7.40
C LEU A 279 23.39 -16.35 -8.78
N GLN A 280 24.28 -17.35 -8.85
CA GLN A 280 24.71 -17.97 -10.10
C GLN A 280 23.80 -19.12 -10.54
N ALA A 281 22.89 -19.60 -9.70
CA ALA A 281 22.01 -20.69 -10.04
C ALA A 281 20.92 -20.30 -11.07
N ASP A 282 20.75 -21.10 -12.11
CA ASP A 282 19.82 -20.85 -13.23
C ASP A 282 18.35 -20.72 -12.82
N LEU A 283 17.97 -21.34 -11.69
CA LEU A 283 16.59 -21.39 -11.20
C LEU A 283 16.26 -20.30 -10.18
N THR A 284 17.22 -19.45 -9.83
CA THR A 284 17.01 -18.40 -8.83
C THR A 284 16.06 -17.34 -9.38
N SER A 285 14.95 -17.16 -8.66
CA SER A 285 13.94 -16.20 -9.10
C SER A 285 14.50 -14.78 -9.08
N ARG A 286 14.10 -13.95 -10.06
CA ARG A 286 14.61 -12.57 -10.21
C ARG A 286 14.47 -11.69 -8.96
N TRP A 287 13.45 -11.94 -8.13
CA TRP A 287 13.25 -11.17 -6.91
C TRP A 287 14.19 -11.65 -5.80
N SER A 288 14.42 -12.97 -5.69
CA SER A 288 15.35 -13.58 -4.73
C SER A 288 16.79 -13.14 -5.04
N ALA A 289 17.21 -13.23 -6.30
CA ALA A 289 18.52 -12.74 -6.75
C ALA A 289 18.73 -11.26 -6.40
N ALA A 290 17.72 -10.42 -6.67
CA ALA A 290 17.82 -9.00 -6.32
C ALA A 290 17.90 -8.75 -4.82
N MET A 291 17.23 -9.55 -3.97
CA MET A 291 17.39 -9.42 -2.52
C MET A 291 18.81 -9.79 -2.09
N ILE A 292 19.36 -10.88 -2.63
CA ILE A 292 20.75 -11.27 -2.35
C ILE A 292 21.72 -10.17 -2.78
N SER A 293 21.65 -9.72 -4.04
CA SER A 293 22.52 -8.67 -4.58
C SER A 293 22.49 -7.40 -3.74
N LEU A 294 21.30 -6.96 -3.33
CA LEU A 294 21.15 -5.75 -2.51
C LEU A 294 21.70 -5.94 -1.09
N THR A 295 21.50 -7.11 -0.48
CA THR A 295 22.08 -7.42 0.83
C THR A 295 23.60 -7.51 0.77
N LEU A 296 24.16 -8.19 -0.23
CA LEU A 296 25.59 -8.30 -0.41
C LEU A 296 26.23 -6.94 -0.74
N GLN A 297 25.59 -6.13 -1.58
CA GLN A 297 26.02 -4.76 -1.84
C GLN A 297 26.00 -3.92 -0.56
N ALA A 298 24.94 -4.03 0.26
CA ALA A 298 24.86 -3.31 1.52
C ALA A 298 26.02 -3.71 2.46
N LEU A 299 26.37 -5.00 2.52
CA LEU A 299 27.51 -5.50 3.29
C LEU A 299 28.86 -5.03 2.73
N ALA A 300 29.00 -4.93 1.41
CA ALA A 300 30.27 -4.57 0.77
C ALA A 300 30.54 -3.05 0.76
N GLU A 301 29.51 -2.24 0.50
CA GLU A 301 29.63 -0.79 0.27
C GLU A 301 29.16 0.04 1.47
N GLY A 302 28.44 -0.57 2.42
CA GLY A 302 27.89 0.08 3.62
C GLY A 302 28.93 0.84 4.44
N GLN A 303 28.61 2.07 4.81
CA GLN A 303 29.43 2.94 5.67
C GLN A 303 28.72 3.30 6.98
N ALA A 304 27.43 2.98 7.10
CA ALA A 304 26.64 3.15 8.31
C ALA A 304 25.76 1.91 8.57
N SER A 305 25.43 1.66 9.84
CA SER A 305 24.51 0.57 10.22
C SER A 305 23.14 0.68 9.52
N GLN A 306 22.72 1.91 9.20
CA GLN A 306 21.49 2.22 8.49
C GLN A 306 21.48 1.71 7.03
N ASP A 307 22.64 1.56 6.40
CA ASP A 307 22.74 1.10 5.01
C ASP A 307 22.21 -0.34 4.84
N LEU A 308 22.36 -1.16 5.89
CA LEU A 308 21.85 -2.52 5.94
C LEU A 308 20.32 -2.57 5.86
N ILE A 309 19.63 -1.54 6.36
CA ILE A 309 18.16 -1.47 6.37
C ILE A 309 17.59 -0.58 5.26
N GLN A 310 18.34 0.38 4.73
CA GLN A 310 17.91 1.21 3.60
C GLN A 310 17.91 0.47 2.25
N SER A 311 18.59 -0.68 2.14
CA SER A 311 18.63 -1.43 0.89
C SER A 311 17.22 -1.77 0.34
N PRO A 312 16.96 -1.58 -0.97
CA PRO A 312 15.61 -1.57 -1.51
C PRO A 312 15.01 -2.97 -1.79
N VAL A 313 15.20 -3.93 -0.89
CA VAL A 313 14.80 -5.34 -1.06
C VAL A 313 13.31 -5.51 -1.36
N TYR A 314 12.47 -4.65 -0.78
CA TYR A 314 11.01 -4.71 -0.94
C TYR A 314 10.49 -4.28 -2.32
N HIS A 315 11.27 -3.51 -3.07
CA HIS A 315 10.84 -3.01 -4.38
C HIS A 315 10.64 -4.17 -5.37
N ARG A 316 11.57 -5.13 -5.37
CA ARG A 316 11.57 -6.28 -6.29
C ARG A 316 10.57 -7.37 -5.93
N LEU A 317 10.12 -7.38 -4.68
CA LEU A 317 8.99 -8.20 -4.25
C LEU A 317 7.65 -7.73 -4.86
N MET A 318 7.63 -6.58 -5.56
CA MET A 318 6.43 -5.97 -6.14
C MET A 318 5.36 -5.72 -5.07
N LEU A 319 5.77 -5.37 -3.85
CA LEU A 319 4.84 -5.13 -2.75
C LEU A 319 4.25 -3.70 -2.77
N GLY A 320 4.76 -2.83 -3.66
CA GLY A 320 4.41 -1.41 -3.67
C GLY A 320 5.06 -0.60 -2.55
N LEU A 321 5.98 -1.23 -1.81
CA LEU A 321 6.81 -0.59 -0.79
C LEU A 321 7.92 0.21 -1.49
N ARG A 322 8.13 1.45 -1.06
CA ARG A 322 9.17 2.35 -1.59
C ARG A 322 10.23 2.61 -0.51
N PRO A 323 11.27 1.77 -0.43
CA PRO A 323 12.50 2.15 0.26
C PRO A 323 13.16 3.33 -0.44
N GLU A 324 13.98 4.08 0.30
CA GLU A 324 14.77 5.19 -0.24
C GLU A 324 15.72 4.67 -1.33
N LEU A 325 15.73 5.32 -2.50
CA LEU A 325 16.49 4.85 -3.67
C LEU A 325 18.00 5.12 -3.57
N LYS A 326 18.43 5.86 -2.56
CA LYS A 326 19.82 6.21 -2.29
C LYS A 326 20.02 6.12 -0.78
N SER A 327 21.08 5.46 -0.34
CA SER A 327 21.42 5.45 1.09
C SER A 327 21.95 6.82 1.53
N GLU A 328 21.92 7.09 2.83
CA GLU A 328 22.53 8.29 3.41
C GLU A 328 24.04 8.36 3.14
N SER A 329 24.71 7.20 3.08
CA SER A 329 26.12 7.07 2.72
C SER A 329 26.41 7.23 1.22
N GLY A 330 25.38 7.33 0.38
CA GLY A 330 25.50 7.60 -1.04
C GLY A 330 25.53 6.38 -1.96
N ILE A 331 25.23 5.18 -1.46
CA ILE A 331 25.17 3.94 -2.23
C ILE A 331 24.12 4.06 -3.34
N VAL A 332 24.51 3.69 -4.55
CA VAL A 332 23.62 3.54 -5.70
C VAL A 332 23.27 2.06 -5.85
N TRP A 333 22.07 1.71 -5.41
CA TRP A 333 21.63 0.32 -5.34
C TRP A 333 21.56 -0.35 -6.72
N ASN A 334 22.37 -1.39 -6.91
CA ASN A 334 22.40 -2.22 -8.10
C ASN A 334 21.78 -3.60 -7.80
N GLN A 335 20.63 -3.86 -8.40
CA GLN A 335 19.88 -5.11 -8.20
C GLN A 335 20.46 -6.32 -8.93
N LYS A 336 21.56 -6.12 -9.67
CA LYS A 336 22.37 -7.16 -10.29
C LYS A 336 23.81 -7.08 -9.79
N TRP A 337 24.01 -6.53 -8.59
CA TRP A 337 25.32 -6.48 -7.98
C TRP A 337 25.81 -7.91 -7.69
N ASP A 338 27.01 -8.22 -8.16
CA ASP A 338 27.67 -9.52 -8.11
C ASP A 338 29.16 -9.37 -7.79
N GLY A 339 29.53 -8.30 -7.07
CA GLY A 339 30.91 -8.04 -6.70
C GLY A 339 31.49 -9.12 -5.78
N ASP A 340 32.81 -9.24 -5.81
CA ASP A 340 33.54 -10.11 -4.89
C ASP A 340 33.54 -9.50 -3.49
N LEU A 341 33.28 -10.33 -2.48
CA LEU A 341 33.39 -9.96 -1.07
C LEU A 341 34.60 -10.65 -0.47
N ASP A 342 35.33 -9.93 0.38
CA ASP A 342 36.29 -10.51 1.31
C ASP A 342 35.65 -10.57 2.71
N PRO A 343 35.11 -11.73 3.13
CA PRO A 343 34.40 -11.83 4.40
C PRO A 343 35.24 -11.41 5.61
N GLU A 344 36.54 -11.69 5.62
CA GLU A 344 37.40 -11.38 6.79
C GLU A 344 37.66 -9.88 6.92
N SER A 345 37.93 -9.20 5.81
CA SER A 345 38.02 -7.74 5.80
C SER A 345 36.68 -7.09 6.17
N LEU A 346 35.56 -7.63 5.70
CA LEU A 346 34.23 -7.10 5.99
C LEU A 346 33.81 -7.31 7.46
N LYS A 347 34.21 -8.42 8.11
CA LYS A 347 34.00 -8.61 9.56
C LYS A 347 34.67 -7.49 10.35
N THR A 348 35.91 -7.16 9.99
CA THR A 348 36.68 -6.09 10.64
C THR A 348 36.02 -4.73 10.40
N HIS A 349 35.59 -4.45 9.17
CA HIS A 349 34.88 -3.23 8.79
C HIS A 349 33.58 -3.03 9.56
N TRP A 350 32.71 -4.04 9.58
CA TRP A 350 31.42 -3.97 10.27
C TRP A 350 31.55 -3.94 11.78
N SER A 351 32.54 -4.65 12.35
CA SER A 351 32.87 -4.52 13.76
C SER A 351 33.26 -3.08 14.11
N ALA A 352 34.04 -2.40 13.26
CA ALA A 352 34.40 -1.00 13.48
C ALA A 352 33.22 -0.03 13.34
N ILE A 353 32.28 -0.28 12.43
CA ILE A 353 31.06 0.54 12.27
C ILE A 353 30.11 0.35 13.44
N LEU A 354 29.78 -0.89 13.79
CA LEU A 354 28.75 -1.19 14.80
C LEU A 354 29.21 -0.90 16.24
N ASN A 355 30.53 -0.95 16.50
CA ASN A 355 31.07 -0.61 17.82
C ASN A 355 31.33 0.90 18.00
N ARG A 356 31.16 1.72 16.96
CA ARG A 356 31.09 3.18 17.15
C ARG A 356 29.76 3.51 17.81
N LYS A 357 29.81 3.85 19.10
CA LYS A 357 28.67 4.48 19.77
C LYS A 357 28.39 5.82 19.10
N ASP A 358 27.21 5.96 18.52
CA ASP A 358 26.61 7.27 18.23
C ASP A 358 26.28 8.02 19.52
#